data_AF-A0A947BKS4-F1
#
_entry.id   AF-A0A947BKS4-F1
#
_cell.length_a   1.000
_cell.length_b   1.000
_cell.length_c   1.000
_cell.angle_alpha   90.00
_cell.angle_beta   90.00
_cell.angle_gamma   90.00
#
_symmetry.space_group_name_H-M   'P 1'
#
loop_
_entity.id
_entity.type
_entity.pdbx_description
1 polymer ?
#
loop_
_entity_poly.entity_id
_entity_poly.type
_entity_poly.pdbx_seq_one_letter_code
_entity_poly.pdbx_strand_id
1 'polypeptide(L)'
;MSSYRSKRRIWDISQVLRPGLPVWPGDTEFSFERTWRMDEGSPVNVGRMTMSTHSGTHADAPLHYAEDGLDAASMELDPYIGTC
;
A
#
# COMPACT_ATOMS: atom_id res chain seq x y z
N MET A 1 -3.86 -15.63 23.47
CA MET A 1 -4.51 -16.06 22.22
C MET A 1 -5.79 -15.25 22.07
N SER A 2 -5.78 -14.20 21.24
CA SER A 2 -6.87 -13.20 21.18
C SER A 2 -8.10 -13.75 20.47
N SER A 3 -9.28 -13.59 21.10
CA SER A 3 -10.56 -14.20 20.73
C SER A 3 -11.45 -13.35 19.80
N TYR A 4 -10.92 -12.31 19.15
CA TYR A 4 -11.72 -11.49 18.26
C TYR A 4 -11.81 -12.09 16.85
N ARG A 5 -12.78 -12.99 16.64
CA ARG A 5 -13.26 -13.32 15.28
C ARG A 5 -14.58 -12.58 15.03
N SER A 6 -14.53 -11.59 14.14
CA SER A 6 -15.75 -10.99 13.56
C SER A 6 -16.59 -12.09 12.88
N LYS A 7 -17.92 -12.04 13.04
CA LYS A 7 -18.86 -12.98 12.38
C LYS A 7 -18.94 -12.77 10.86
N ARG A 8 -18.41 -11.67 10.33
CA ARG A 8 -18.41 -11.39 8.89
C ARG A 8 -17.16 -11.95 8.24
N ARG A 9 -17.32 -12.59 7.08
CA ARG A 9 -16.19 -13.03 6.25
C ARG A 9 -15.49 -11.79 5.70
N ILE A 10 -14.17 -11.74 5.85
CA ILE A 10 -13.32 -10.72 5.23
C ILE A 10 -12.73 -11.34 3.98
N TRP A 11 -12.88 -10.66 2.85
CA TRP A 11 -12.23 -11.01 1.59
C TRP A 11 -11.12 -10.01 1.33
N ASP A 12 -9.93 -10.51 1.02
CA ASP A 12 -8.85 -9.65 0.54
C ASP A 12 -9.09 -9.33 -0.94
N ILE A 13 -9.09 -8.05 -1.25
CA ILE A 13 -9.28 -7.51 -2.61
C ILE A 13 -8.02 -6.80 -3.13
N SER A 14 -6.90 -6.91 -2.40
CA SER A 14 -5.65 -6.25 -2.73
C SER A 14 -4.75 -7.12 -3.60
N GLN A 15 -4.11 -6.50 -4.59
CA GLN A 15 -3.05 -7.16 -5.36
C GLN A 15 -1.76 -7.28 -4.54
N VAL A 16 -0.99 -8.34 -4.76
CA VAL A 16 0.34 -8.51 -4.14
C VAL A 16 1.34 -7.56 -4.80
N LEU A 17 1.99 -6.71 -4.01
CA LEU A 17 3.12 -5.90 -4.45
C LEU A 17 4.38 -6.77 -4.62
N ARG A 18 4.95 -6.78 -5.82
CA ARG A 18 6.14 -7.58 -6.18
C ARG A 18 6.89 -6.97 -7.35
N PRO A 19 8.19 -7.26 -7.51
CA PRO A 19 8.89 -6.96 -8.75
C PRO A 19 8.15 -7.55 -9.96
N GLY A 20 8.00 -6.77 -11.03
CA GLY A 20 7.21 -7.14 -12.22
C GLY A 20 5.69 -7.02 -12.03
N LEU A 21 5.22 -6.37 -10.96
CA LEU A 21 3.84 -5.89 -10.88
C LEU A 21 3.57 -4.99 -12.11
N PRO A 22 2.51 -5.25 -12.91
CA PRO A 22 2.15 -4.35 -13.98
C PRO A 22 1.83 -2.95 -13.42
N VAL A 23 2.51 -1.94 -13.95
CA VAL A 23 2.30 -0.52 -13.65
C VAL A 23 1.92 0.23 -14.92
N TRP A 24 1.51 1.48 -14.78
CA TRP A 24 1.25 2.34 -15.94
C TRP A 24 2.54 2.48 -16.79
N PRO A 25 2.47 2.35 -18.13
CA PRO A 25 3.65 2.49 -18.98
C PRO A 25 4.35 3.83 -18.78
N GLY A 26 5.62 3.78 -18.33
CA GLY A 26 6.45 4.96 -18.06
C GLY A 26 6.40 5.48 -16.62
N ASP A 27 5.58 4.89 -15.74
CA ASP A 27 5.55 5.22 -14.31
C ASP A 27 6.61 4.42 -13.52
N THR A 28 6.80 4.78 -12.25
CA THR A 28 7.80 4.18 -11.35
C THR A 28 7.46 2.72 -11.05
N GLU A 29 8.35 1.81 -11.45
CA GLU A 29 8.23 0.39 -11.12
C GLU A 29 8.35 0.11 -9.62
N PHE A 30 7.62 -0.89 -9.12
CA PHE A 30 7.77 -1.36 -7.75
C PHE A 30 9.12 -2.05 -7.57
N SER A 31 9.89 -1.61 -6.58
CA SER A 31 11.09 -2.29 -6.11
C SER A 31 11.10 -2.45 -4.60
N PHE A 32 11.69 -3.54 -4.14
CA PHE A 32 11.89 -3.85 -2.73
C PHE A 32 13.29 -4.42 -2.53
N GLU A 33 13.97 -3.93 -1.50
CA GLU A 33 15.27 -4.45 -1.09
C GLU A 33 15.35 -4.56 0.43
N ARG A 34 16.15 -5.50 0.93
CA ARG A 34 16.43 -5.60 2.36
C ARG A 34 17.64 -4.75 2.70
N THR A 35 17.44 -3.71 3.50
CA THR A 35 18.52 -2.81 3.94
C THR A 35 19.25 -3.34 5.17
N TRP A 36 18.56 -4.07 6.06
CA TRP A 36 19.17 -4.82 7.16
C TRP A 36 18.72 -6.27 7.09
N ARG A 37 19.65 -7.21 7.34
CA ARG A 37 19.38 -8.63 7.18
C ARG A 37 19.90 -9.44 8.35
N MET A 38 19.05 -10.31 8.90
CA MET A 38 19.43 -11.15 10.04
C MET A 38 20.47 -12.21 9.67
N ASP A 39 20.49 -12.66 8.41
CA ASP A 39 21.52 -13.57 7.89
C ASP A 39 22.89 -12.89 7.74
N GLU A 40 22.95 -11.56 7.84
CA GLU A 40 24.17 -10.75 7.84
C GLU A 40 24.50 -10.19 9.23
N GLY A 41 23.88 -10.72 10.30
CA GLY A 41 24.19 -10.37 11.69
C GLY A 41 23.38 -9.23 12.29
N SER A 42 22.42 -8.64 11.54
CA SER A 42 21.44 -7.73 12.12
C SER A 42 20.50 -8.47 13.09
N PRO A 43 20.02 -7.84 14.19
CA PRO A 43 18.99 -8.45 15.04
C PRO A 43 17.60 -8.45 14.40
N VAL A 44 17.40 -7.74 13.28
CA VAL A 44 16.11 -7.58 12.59
C VAL A 44 16.28 -7.54 11.06
N ASN A 45 15.21 -7.84 10.33
CA ASN A 45 15.12 -7.58 8.89
C ASN A 45 14.40 -6.25 8.65
N VAL A 46 14.98 -5.38 7.83
CA VAL A 46 14.36 -4.11 7.41
C VAL A 46 14.38 -4.01 5.90
N GLY A 47 13.26 -3.58 5.34
CA GLY A 47 13.08 -3.40 3.91
C GLY A 47 12.94 -1.93 3.53
N ARG A 48 13.40 -1.58 2.33
CA ARG A 48 13.10 -0.33 1.64
C ARG A 48 12.26 -0.66 0.41
N MET A 49 11.24 0.15 0.18
CA MET A 49 10.40 0.08 -1.02
C MET A 49 10.46 1.40 -1.78
N THR A 50 10.45 1.30 -3.10
CA THR A 50 10.25 2.45 -4.00
C THR A 50 9.11 2.07 -4.95
N MET A 51 8.10 2.93 -5.06
CA MET A 51 6.91 2.68 -5.86
C MET A 51 6.17 3.98 -6.18
N SER A 52 5.37 3.96 -7.24
CA SER A 52 4.32 4.96 -7.47
C SER A 52 3.17 4.76 -6.48
N THR A 53 2.54 5.85 -6.03
CA THR A 53 1.32 5.83 -5.21
C THR A 53 0.13 5.18 -5.92
N HIS A 54 0.23 4.99 -7.24
CA HIS A 54 -0.77 4.34 -8.09
C HIS A 54 -0.42 2.87 -8.40
N SER A 55 0.56 2.28 -7.70
CA SER A 55 0.93 0.87 -7.92
C SER A 55 -0.02 -0.07 -7.18
N GLY A 56 -0.59 -1.05 -7.89
CA GLY A 56 -1.46 -2.08 -7.29
C GLY A 56 -2.83 -1.53 -6.90
N THR A 57 -3.48 -2.17 -5.91
CA THR A 57 -4.76 -1.68 -5.37
C THR A 57 -4.52 -0.44 -4.52
N HIS A 58 -5.10 0.70 -4.90
CA HIS A 58 -4.89 2.00 -4.27
C HIS A 58 -6.17 2.85 -4.29
N ALA A 59 -6.11 4.03 -3.66
CA ALA A 59 -7.15 5.04 -3.73
C ALA A 59 -6.52 6.39 -4.05
N ASP A 60 -7.10 7.11 -5.02
CA ASP A 60 -6.63 8.42 -5.42
C ASP A 60 -7.15 9.52 -4.49
N ALA A 61 -6.28 10.46 -4.16
CA ALA A 61 -6.66 11.70 -3.51
C ALA A 61 -7.00 12.78 -4.55
N PRO A 62 -7.82 13.81 -4.23
CA PRO A 62 -8.10 14.91 -5.14
C PRO A 62 -6.86 15.59 -5.73
N LEU A 63 -5.77 15.69 -4.96
CA LEU A 63 -4.48 16.23 -5.43
C LEU A 63 -3.93 15.51 -6.67
N HIS A 64 -4.34 14.28 -6.94
CA HIS A 64 -3.95 13.54 -8.15
C HIS A 64 -4.38 14.25 -9.45
N TYR A 65 -5.50 14.95 -9.43
CA TYR A 65 -6.12 15.56 -10.63
C TYR A 65 -6.56 17.03 -10.44
N ALA A 66 -6.40 17.59 -9.24
CA ALA A 66 -6.69 18.98 -8.92
C ALA A 66 -5.52 19.59 -8.14
N GLU A 67 -4.95 20.69 -8.64
CA GLU A 67 -3.75 21.33 -8.07
C GLU A 67 -3.98 21.85 -6.63
N ASP A 68 -5.20 22.27 -6.32
CA ASP A 68 -5.65 22.71 -4.99
C ASP A 68 -6.41 21.61 -4.21
N GLY A 69 -6.39 20.37 -4.72
CA GLY A 69 -7.05 19.23 -4.11
C GLY A 69 -6.38 18.79 -2.81
N LEU A 70 -7.17 18.17 -1.93
CA LEU A 70 -6.65 17.54 -0.71
C LEU A 70 -5.66 16.41 -1.06
N ASP A 71 -4.56 16.33 -0.31
CA ASP A 71 -3.68 15.16 -0.32
C ASP A 71 -4.33 13.98 0.44
N ALA A 72 -3.78 12.78 0.25
CA ALA A 72 -4.32 11.56 0.86
C ALA A 72 -4.34 11.59 2.40
N ALA A 73 -3.40 12.30 3.03
CA ALA A 73 -3.32 12.38 4.49
C ALA A 73 -4.36 13.35 5.08
N SER A 74 -4.87 14.26 4.26
CA SER A 74 -5.84 15.29 4.63
C SER A 74 -7.30 14.89 4.35
N MET A 75 -7.54 13.72 3.75
CA MET A 75 -8.89 13.22 3.49
C MET A 75 -9.53 12.66 4.76
N GLU A 76 -10.84 12.88 4.90
CA GLU A 76 -11.65 12.21 5.93
C GLU A 76 -11.62 10.68 5.73
N LEU A 77 -11.62 9.92 6.83
CA LEU A 77 -11.56 8.45 6.78
C LEU A 77 -12.93 7.79 6.55
N ASP A 78 -14.02 8.49 6.87
CA ASP A 78 -15.39 7.95 6.79
C ASP A 78 -15.74 7.35 5.40
N PRO A 79 -15.36 7.95 4.26
CA PRO A 79 -15.62 7.37 2.94
C PRO A 79 -14.93 6.03 2.67
N TYR A 80 -13.89 5.67 3.43
CA TYR A 80 -13.08 4.47 3.20
C TYR A 80 -13.57 3.24 3.98
N ILE A 81 -14.57 3.37 4.84
CA ILE A 81 -15.10 2.28 5.65
C ILE A 81 -16.63 2.37 5.69
N GLY A 82 -17.32 1.51 4.95
CA GLY A 82 -18.78 1.57 4.90
C GLY A 82 -19.42 0.39 4.18
N THR A 83 -20.72 0.53 3.92
CA THR A 83 -21.45 -0.40 3.05
C THR A 83 -21.03 -0.12 1.61
N CYS A 84 -20.59 -1.15 0.89
CA CYS A 84 -20.16 -1.10 -0.51
C CYS A 84 -20.93 -2.11 -1.37
#